data_AF-A0A8J5IWX8-F1
#
_entry.id   AF-A0A8J5IWX8-F1
#
_cell.length_a   1.000
_cell.length_b   1.000
_cell.length_c   1.000
_cell.angle_alpha   90.00
_cell.angle_beta   90.00
_cell.angle_gamma   90.00
#
_symmetry.space_group_name_H-M   'P 1'
#
loop_
_entity.id
_entity.type
_entity.pdbx_description
1 polymer ?
#
loop_
_entity_poly.entity_id
_entity_poly.type
_entity_poly.pdbx_seq_one_letter_code
_entity_poly.pdbx_strand_id
1 'polypeptide(L)'
;METDRVWANSTTTLTSEREPGAPPDDARLEFIRRHVVRTFPGVKSDALNRKFATDAVASRLFDFLHVPDARLLLFTDHGDESSGVVDVYATPPANLFGDASKSKNMPPVTVLYLLKTVKGPISPTKFHEEIMSGTLEKNALDSLALMLRDVFVPLIGNPRNQQMWPEIVTTSIINNVHGFFSSLQITLGQTKGATCLPLPWDQAVMESAAKSSLQGDAFNSFSSKGHA
;
A
#
# COMPACT_ATOMS: atom_id res chain seq x y z
N MET A 1 52.12 -0.29 -47.71
CA MET A 1 50.76 -0.84 -47.84
C MET A 1 50.74 -2.12 -47.02
N GLU A 2 50.78 -2.03 -45.68
CA GLU A 2 49.60 -1.85 -44.80
C GLU A 2 48.65 -3.05 -44.93
N THR A 3 48.20 -3.76 -43.90
CA THR A 3 48.24 -3.58 -42.43
C THR A 3 47.75 -4.89 -41.79
N ASP A 4 48.03 -5.00 -40.49
CA ASP A 4 47.67 -6.06 -39.55
C ASP A 4 46.27 -6.69 -39.65
N ARG A 5 46.26 -8.00 -39.33
CA ARG A 5 45.09 -8.75 -38.88
C ARG A 5 44.68 -8.25 -37.50
N VAL A 6 43.49 -7.66 -37.39
CA VAL A 6 42.82 -7.39 -36.10
C VAL A 6 41.50 -8.15 -36.08
N TRP A 7 41.38 -9.06 -35.10
CA TRP A 7 40.18 -9.78 -34.76
C TRP A 7 39.22 -8.81 -34.06
N ALA A 8 38.13 -8.42 -34.73
CA ALA A 8 37.09 -7.60 -34.11
C ALA A 8 36.05 -8.52 -33.44
N ASN A 9 35.99 -8.44 -32.12
CA ASN A 9 35.06 -9.17 -31.28
C ASN A 9 33.62 -8.72 -31.54
N SER A 10 32.74 -9.68 -31.86
CA SER A 10 31.31 -9.49 -31.93
C SER A 10 30.75 -9.05 -30.57
N THR A 11 30.43 -7.76 -30.43
CA THR A 11 29.56 -7.27 -29.36
C THR A 11 28.29 -6.76 -30.02
N THR A 12 27.28 -7.62 -30.11
CA THR A 12 25.94 -7.26 -30.54
C THR A 12 25.26 -6.50 -29.40
N THR A 13 25.41 -5.18 -29.39
CA THR A 13 24.49 -4.28 -28.68
C THR A 13 23.13 -4.31 -29.41
N LEU A 14 22.16 -5.03 -28.85
CA LEU A 14 20.75 -4.93 -29.23
C LEU A 14 20.20 -3.61 -28.70
N THR A 15 20.44 -2.53 -29.44
CA THR A 15 19.63 -1.31 -29.36
C THR A 15 18.26 -1.64 -29.92
N SER A 16 17.25 -1.66 -29.03
CA SER A 16 15.84 -1.71 -29.41
C SER A 16 15.50 -0.44 -30.18
N GLU A 17 15.43 -0.55 -31.50
CA GLU A 17 14.85 0.47 -32.36
C GLU A 17 13.35 0.54 -32.05
N ARG A 18 12.93 1.64 -31.43
CA ARG A 18 11.52 1.97 -31.20
C ARG A 18 11.00 2.63 -32.49
N GLU A 19 9.95 2.09 -33.09
CA GLU A 19 9.32 2.70 -34.26
C GLU A 19 8.90 4.16 -33.96
N PRO A 20 9.22 5.12 -34.84
CA PRO A 20 8.85 6.51 -34.66
C PRO A 20 7.42 6.73 -35.16
N GLY A 21 6.42 6.54 -34.29
CA GLY A 21 5.02 6.78 -34.65
C GLY A 21 3.98 6.35 -33.63
N ALA A 22 4.32 5.50 -32.65
CA ALA A 22 3.43 5.24 -31.53
C ALA A 22 3.43 6.46 -30.58
N PRO A 23 2.25 6.95 -30.13
CA PRO A 23 2.21 7.89 -29.02
C PRO A 23 3.05 7.34 -27.86
N PRO A 24 3.90 8.15 -27.22
CA PRO A 24 4.65 7.67 -26.07
C PRO A 24 3.66 7.12 -25.05
N ASP A 25 3.76 5.81 -24.79
CA ASP A 25 2.98 5.13 -23.74
C ASP A 25 3.08 5.97 -22.47
N ASP A 26 1.94 6.42 -21.94
CA ASP A 26 1.90 7.29 -20.78
C ASP A 26 2.59 6.57 -19.61
N ALA A 27 3.70 7.12 -19.13
CA ALA A 27 4.49 6.53 -18.05
C ALA A 27 3.65 6.30 -16.78
N ARG A 28 2.60 7.10 -16.57
CA ARG A 28 1.64 6.94 -15.47
C ARG A 28 0.81 5.67 -15.63
N LEU A 29 0.38 5.34 -16.85
CA LEU A 29 -0.34 4.09 -17.13
C LEU A 29 0.57 2.87 -16.98
N GLU A 30 1.82 2.95 -17.43
CA GLU A 30 2.81 1.90 -17.20
C GLU A 30 3.08 1.66 -15.71
N PHE A 31 3.15 2.73 -14.92
CA PHE A 31 3.26 2.62 -13.47
C PHE A 31 2.07 1.88 -12.83
N ILE A 32 0.84 2.19 -13.27
CA ILE A 32 -0.37 1.51 -12.83
C ILE A 32 -0.34 0.03 -13.26
N ARG A 33 -0.01 -0.26 -14.53
CA ARG A 33 0.12 -1.64 -15.05
C ARG A 33 1.07 -2.48 -14.20
N ARG A 34 2.22 -1.92 -13.84
CA ARG A 34 3.22 -2.59 -13.00
C ARG A 34 2.67 -2.93 -11.60
N HIS A 35 1.89 -2.04 -10.99
CA HIS A 35 1.25 -2.32 -9.70
C HIS A 35 0.23 -3.44 -9.82
N VAL A 36 -0.60 -3.43 -10.87
CA VAL A 36 -1.61 -4.48 -11.09
C VAL A 36 -0.95 -5.85 -11.30
N VAL A 37 0.04 -5.95 -12.19
CA VAL A 37 0.73 -7.25 -12.45
C VAL A 37 1.49 -7.74 -11.23
N ARG A 38 2.05 -6.82 -10.42
CA ARG A 38 2.72 -7.19 -9.17
C ARG A 38 1.75 -7.73 -8.12
N THR A 39 0.55 -7.16 -8.04
CA THR A 39 -0.47 -7.58 -7.07
C THR A 39 -1.24 -8.83 -7.51
N PHE A 40 -1.47 -9.00 -8.82
CA PHE A 40 -2.21 -10.12 -9.40
C PHE A 40 -1.32 -10.92 -10.38
N PRO A 41 -0.51 -11.88 -9.89
CA PRO A 41 0.45 -12.61 -10.71
C PRO A 41 -0.19 -13.44 -11.85
N GLY A 42 -1.46 -13.82 -11.71
CA GLY A 42 -2.21 -14.53 -12.75
C GLY A 42 -2.55 -13.68 -13.98
N VAL A 43 -2.47 -12.35 -13.88
CA VAL A 43 -2.82 -11.42 -14.96
C VAL A 43 -1.64 -11.24 -15.90
N LYS A 44 -1.82 -11.64 -17.16
CA LYS A 44 -0.82 -11.43 -18.22
C LYS A 44 -0.86 -10.00 -18.74
N SER A 45 0.31 -9.43 -19.06
CA SER A 45 0.45 -8.06 -19.59
C SER A 45 -0.43 -7.80 -20.82
N ASP A 46 -0.51 -8.75 -21.76
CA ASP A 46 -1.33 -8.60 -22.97
C ASP A 46 -2.84 -8.52 -22.65
N ALA A 47 -3.30 -9.34 -21.70
CA ALA A 47 -4.69 -9.34 -21.27
C ALA A 47 -5.03 -8.03 -20.55
N LEU A 48 -4.12 -7.54 -19.71
CA LEU A 48 -4.28 -6.25 -19.03
C LEU A 48 -4.31 -5.08 -20.03
N ASN A 49 -3.45 -5.08 -21.04
CA ASN A 49 -3.43 -4.06 -22.08
C ASN A 49 -4.75 -4.00 -22.84
N ARG A 50 -5.32 -5.17 -23.21
CA ARG A 50 -6.65 -5.24 -23.82
C ARG A 50 -7.75 -4.72 -22.89
N LYS A 51 -7.68 -5.03 -21.59
CA LYS A 51 -8.63 -4.51 -20.61
C LYS A 51 -8.55 -3.00 -20.49
N PHE A 52 -7.35 -2.43 -20.44
CA PHE A 52 -7.13 -0.97 -20.35
C PHE A 52 -7.58 -0.23 -21.61
N ALA A 53 -7.53 -0.90 -22.78
CA ALA A 53 -8.00 -0.34 -24.04
C ALA A 53 -9.54 -0.30 -24.17
N THR A 54 -10.28 -0.96 -23.28
CA THR A 54 -11.76 -0.86 -23.26
C THR A 54 -12.19 0.54 -22.86
N ASP A 55 -13.11 1.16 -23.61
CA ASP A 55 -13.61 2.53 -23.37
C ASP A 55 -13.99 2.79 -21.90
N ALA A 56 -14.68 1.84 -21.26
CA ALA A 56 -15.09 1.96 -19.86
C ALA A 56 -13.91 2.06 -18.88
N VAL A 57 -12.84 1.29 -19.11
CA VAL A 57 -11.64 1.29 -18.26
C VAL A 57 -10.74 2.47 -18.60
N ALA A 58 -10.57 2.76 -19.89
CA ALA A 58 -9.83 3.92 -20.37
C ALA A 58 -10.40 5.23 -19.80
N SER A 59 -11.72 5.38 -19.77
CA SER A 59 -12.38 6.53 -19.14
C SER A 59 -12.06 6.62 -17.65
N ARG A 60 -12.15 5.52 -16.90
CA ARG A 60 -11.83 5.50 -15.46
C ARG A 60 -10.37 5.86 -15.18
N LEU A 61 -9.46 5.36 -16.00
CA LEU A 61 -8.04 5.68 -15.94
C LEU A 61 -7.80 7.16 -16.27
N PHE A 62 -8.44 7.68 -17.31
CA PHE A 62 -8.35 9.08 -17.70
C PHE A 62 -8.85 10.00 -16.58
N ASP A 63 -10.02 9.69 -16.01
CA ASP A 63 -10.60 10.44 -14.89
C ASP A 63 -9.67 10.40 -13.68
N PHE A 64 -9.21 9.21 -13.30
CA PHE A 64 -8.22 9.07 -12.23
C PHE A 64 -6.94 9.85 -12.52
N LEU A 65 -6.48 10.04 -13.75
CA LEU A 65 -5.27 10.83 -14.00
C LEU A 65 -5.53 12.34 -14.04
N HIS A 66 -6.67 12.79 -14.57
CA HIS A 66 -6.87 14.20 -14.93
C HIS A 66 -7.95 14.92 -14.10
N VAL A 67 -8.96 14.21 -13.59
CA VAL A 67 -10.05 14.81 -12.82
C VAL A 67 -9.64 14.91 -11.34
N PRO A 68 -9.58 16.11 -10.74
CA PRO A 68 -9.14 16.29 -9.35
C PRO A 68 -9.92 15.45 -8.33
N ASP A 69 -11.23 15.30 -8.53
CA ASP A 69 -12.13 14.62 -7.60
C ASP A 69 -12.12 13.08 -7.75
N ALA A 70 -11.66 12.56 -8.90
CA ALA A 70 -11.47 11.14 -9.11
C ALA A 70 -10.17 10.68 -8.43
N ARG A 71 -10.26 10.47 -7.10
CA ARG A 71 -9.09 10.22 -6.25
C ARG A 71 -8.81 8.75 -5.95
N LEU A 72 -9.72 7.85 -6.33
CA LEU A 72 -9.66 6.43 -6.03
C LEU A 72 -9.76 5.61 -7.31
N LEU A 73 -8.90 4.60 -7.42
CA LEU A 73 -8.99 3.55 -8.42
C LEU A 73 -8.78 2.19 -7.75
N LEU A 74 -9.64 1.24 -8.03
CA LEU A 74 -9.63 -0.10 -7.44
C LEU A 74 -9.45 -1.15 -8.52
N PHE A 75 -8.72 -2.21 -8.20
CA PHE A 75 -8.58 -3.41 -9.03
C PHE A 75 -8.86 -4.65 -8.18
N THR A 76 -9.58 -5.61 -8.73
CA THR A 76 -9.86 -6.89 -8.07
C THR A 76 -10.10 -7.98 -9.13
N ASP A 77 -9.66 -9.19 -8.83
CA ASP A 77 -10.00 -10.42 -9.57
C ASP A 77 -11.22 -11.15 -8.95
N HIS A 78 -11.84 -10.52 -7.94
CA HIS A 78 -12.93 -11.08 -7.15
C HIS A 78 -12.61 -12.44 -6.49
N GLY A 79 -11.33 -12.74 -6.29
CA GLY A 79 -10.85 -14.00 -5.73
C GLY A 79 -10.68 -15.13 -6.75
N ASP A 80 -10.87 -14.88 -8.05
CA ASP A 80 -10.59 -15.82 -9.12
C ASP A 80 -9.23 -15.54 -9.78
N GLU A 81 -8.16 -15.88 -9.05
CA GLU A 81 -6.77 -15.74 -9.53
C GLU A 81 -6.53 -16.50 -10.85
N SER A 82 -7.27 -17.60 -11.07
CA SER A 82 -7.13 -18.46 -12.24
C SER A 82 -7.68 -17.83 -13.53
N SER A 83 -8.62 -16.89 -13.40
CA SER A 83 -9.19 -16.17 -14.53
C SER A 83 -8.13 -15.32 -15.27
N GLY A 84 -7.10 -14.85 -14.55
CA GLY A 84 -6.12 -13.90 -15.07
C GLY A 84 -6.73 -12.56 -15.52
N VAL A 85 -7.94 -12.25 -15.05
CA VAL A 85 -8.70 -11.04 -15.39
C VAL A 85 -8.90 -10.20 -14.15
N VAL A 86 -8.75 -8.88 -14.31
CA VAL A 86 -9.05 -7.90 -13.27
C VAL A 86 -10.14 -6.95 -13.73
N ASP A 87 -11.02 -6.60 -12.80
CA ASP A 87 -11.99 -5.53 -12.96
C ASP A 87 -11.48 -4.25 -12.29
N VAL A 88 -11.84 -3.11 -12.87
CA VAL A 88 -11.36 -1.78 -12.45
C VAL A 88 -12.53 -0.95 -11.98
N TYR A 89 -12.49 -0.30 -10.82
CA TYR A 89 -13.58 0.52 -10.30
C TYR A 89 -13.10 1.90 -9.83
N ALA A 90 -13.89 2.95 -10.06
CA ALA A 90 -13.66 4.27 -9.48
C ALA A 90 -14.36 4.46 -8.12
N THR A 91 -15.42 3.68 -7.88
CA THR A 91 -16.17 3.64 -6.62
C THR A 91 -16.27 2.19 -6.14
N PRO A 92 -16.16 1.93 -4.82
CA PRO A 92 -16.28 0.57 -4.29
C PRO A 92 -17.65 -0.04 -4.63
N PRO A 93 -17.72 -1.18 -5.34
CA PRO A 93 -18.97 -1.88 -5.57
C PRO A 93 -19.48 -2.52 -4.27
N ALA A 94 -20.80 -2.67 -4.13
CA ALA A 94 -21.42 -3.26 -2.93
C ALA A 94 -20.91 -4.68 -2.60
N ASN A 95 -20.56 -5.46 -3.63
CA ASN A 95 -20.08 -6.84 -3.52
C ASN A 95 -18.56 -6.94 -3.71
N LEU A 96 -17.79 -5.90 -3.38
CA LEU A 96 -16.33 -5.88 -3.54
C LEU A 96 -15.63 -7.08 -2.87
N PHE A 97 -16.18 -7.56 -1.76
CA PHE A 97 -15.71 -8.75 -1.03
C PHE A 97 -16.75 -9.88 -1.03
N GLY A 98 -17.47 -10.04 -2.15
CA GLY A 98 -18.63 -10.92 -2.28
C GLY A 98 -18.38 -12.41 -1.96
N ASP A 99 -19.41 -13.21 -2.23
CA ASP A 99 -19.58 -14.59 -1.74
C ASP A 99 -18.52 -15.62 -2.17
N ALA A 100 -17.53 -15.25 -2.99
CA ALA A 100 -16.40 -16.11 -3.39
C ALA A 100 -15.69 -16.77 -2.19
N SER A 101 -15.75 -16.13 -1.01
CA SER A 101 -15.19 -16.64 0.24
C SER A 101 -16.15 -17.50 1.11
N LYS A 102 -17.35 -17.87 0.63
CA LYS A 102 -18.19 -18.86 1.33
C LYS A 102 -17.63 -20.29 1.24
N SER A 103 -16.76 -20.56 0.27
CA SER A 103 -16.04 -21.83 0.17
C SER A 103 -14.74 -21.75 0.96
N LYS A 104 -14.54 -22.69 1.89
CA LYS A 104 -13.34 -22.81 2.74
C LYS A 104 -12.03 -23.03 1.94
N ASN A 105 -12.14 -23.27 0.63
CA ASN A 105 -11.06 -23.63 -0.28
C ASN A 105 -10.70 -22.53 -1.31
N MET A 106 -11.36 -21.36 -1.30
CA MET A 106 -11.00 -20.26 -2.21
C MET A 106 -10.05 -19.27 -1.52
N PRO A 107 -9.05 -18.72 -2.25
CA PRO A 107 -8.19 -17.67 -1.72
C PRO A 107 -9.00 -16.42 -1.34
N PRO A 108 -8.53 -15.62 -0.37
CA PRO A 108 -9.21 -14.37 0.00
C PRO A 108 -9.20 -13.39 -1.17
N VAL A 109 -10.33 -12.68 -1.35
CA VAL A 109 -10.43 -11.62 -2.35
C VAL A 109 -9.41 -10.53 -2.04
N THR A 110 -8.54 -10.25 -3.01
CA THR A 110 -7.52 -9.19 -2.94
C THR A 110 -7.98 -7.99 -3.76
N VAL A 111 -7.96 -6.81 -3.14
CA VAL A 111 -8.28 -5.54 -3.80
C VAL A 111 -7.06 -4.64 -3.77
N LEU A 112 -6.55 -4.26 -4.93
CA LEU A 112 -5.54 -3.20 -5.06
C LEU A 112 -6.25 -1.86 -5.11
N TYR A 113 -5.88 -0.93 -4.25
CA TYR A 113 -6.32 0.46 -4.32
C TYR A 113 -5.16 1.39 -4.70
N LEU A 114 -5.47 2.38 -5.52
CA LEU A 114 -4.60 3.51 -5.85
C LEU A 114 -5.33 4.79 -5.45
N LEU A 115 -4.62 5.65 -4.72
CA LEU A 115 -5.12 6.89 -4.16
C LEU A 115 -4.25 8.07 -4.56
N LYS A 116 -4.89 9.19 -4.91
CA LYS A 116 -4.19 10.47 -5.07
C LYS A 116 -3.84 11.06 -3.71
N THR A 117 -2.56 11.34 -3.49
CA THR A 117 -2.09 12.11 -2.34
C THR A 117 -2.26 13.62 -2.58
N VAL A 118 -2.37 14.04 -3.84
CA VAL A 118 -2.59 15.44 -4.27
C VAL A 118 -4.06 15.77 -4.50
N LYS A 119 -4.41 17.06 -4.35
CA LYS A 119 -5.73 17.63 -4.67
C LYS A 119 -5.75 18.20 -6.09
N GLY A 120 -5.45 17.37 -7.09
CA GLY A 120 -5.34 17.80 -8.49
C GLY A 120 -5.09 16.67 -9.48
N PRO A 121 -4.85 17.01 -10.77
CA PRO A 121 -4.38 16.06 -11.78
C PRO A 121 -3.01 15.47 -11.38
N ILE A 122 -2.76 14.21 -11.73
CA ILE A 122 -1.48 13.55 -11.49
C ILE A 122 -0.45 14.05 -12.51
N SER A 123 0.67 14.56 -12.01
CA SER A 123 1.77 15.05 -12.79
C SER A 123 2.47 13.94 -13.60
N PRO A 124 2.82 14.18 -14.88
CA PRO A 124 3.55 13.22 -15.69
C PRO A 124 4.98 12.94 -15.20
N THR A 125 5.53 13.77 -14.30
CA THR A 125 6.91 13.63 -13.79
C THR A 125 7.00 13.16 -12.34
N LYS A 126 5.96 13.41 -11.52
CA LYS A 126 5.97 13.15 -10.07
C LYS A 126 4.97 12.08 -9.62
N PHE A 127 4.38 11.35 -10.56
CA PHE A 127 3.35 10.34 -10.29
C PHE A 127 3.76 9.26 -9.27
N HIS A 128 5.06 8.98 -9.12
CA HIS A 128 5.58 8.05 -8.12
C HIS A 128 5.31 8.48 -6.66
N GLU A 129 5.26 9.79 -6.39
CA GLU A 129 5.02 10.35 -5.06
C GLU A 129 3.54 10.75 -4.89
N GLU A 130 2.86 11.01 -6.01
CA GLU A 130 1.47 11.49 -6.03
C GLU A 130 0.43 10.36 -6.00
N ILE A 131 0.85 9.13 -6.33
CA ILE A 131 0.03 7.92 -6.28
C ILE A 131 0.46 7.05 -5.10
N MET A 132 -0.44 6.87 -4.13
CA MET A 132 -0.28 5.90 -3.05
C MET A 132 -1.00 4.60 -3.43
N SER A 133 -0.31 3.47 -3.34
CA SER A 133 -0.89 2.14 -3.58
C SER A 133 -0.96 1.33 -2.30
N GLY A 134 -1.99 0.49 -2.16
CA GLY A 134 -2.02 -0.55 -1.15
C GLY A 134 -3.00 -1.66 -1.50
N THR A 135 -2.99 -2.72 -0.71
CA THR A 135 -3.90 -3.85 -0.86
C THR A 135 -4.86 -3.93 0.30
N LEU A 136 -6.06 -4.44 0.02
CA LEU A 136 -7.10 -4.70 1.00
C LEU A 136 -7.64 -6.12 0.78
N GLU A 137 -7.83 -6.85 1.87
CA GLU A 137 -8.39 -8.19 1.87
C GLU A 137 -9.80 -8.19 2.48
N LYS A 138 -10.55 -9.28 2.29
CA LYS A 138 -11.92 -9.45 2.82
C LYS A 138 -12.07 -9.08 4.29
N ASN A 139 -11.11 -9.45 5.13
CA ASN A 139 -11.15 -9.16 6.56
C ASN A 139 -10.62 -7.74 6.85
N ALA A 140 -11.14 -6.74 6.13
CA ALA A 140 -10.73 -5.34 6.24
C ALA A 140 -10.85 -4.82 7.68
N LEU A 141 -11.90 -5.23 8.41
CA LEU A 141 -12.09 -4.87 9.82
C LEU A 141 -11.05 -5.52 10.74
N ASP A 142 -10.73 -6.80 10.54
CA ASP A 142 -9.65 -7.46 11.28
C ASP A 142 -8.29 -6.82 10.96
N SER A 143 -8.05 -6.53 9.68
CA SER A 143 -6.82 -5.88 9.21
C SER A 143 -6.65 -4.50 9.82
N LEU A 144 -7.73 -3.71 9.90
CA LEU A 144 -7.74 -2.42 10.57
C LEU A 144 -7.45 -2.56 12.07
N ALA A 145 -8.04 -3.55 12.74
CA ALA A 145 -7.79 -3.80 14.16
C ALA A 145 -6.31 -4.19 14.42
N LEU A 146 -5.74 -5.02 13.56
CA LEU A 146 -4.32 -5.40 13.59
C LEU A 146 -3.41 -4.20 13.33
N MET A 147 -3.67 -3.41 12.27
CA MET A 147 -2.89 -2.19 11.98
C MET A 147 -2.95 -1.19 13.13
N LEU A 148 -4.12 -1.01 13.74
CA LEU A 148 -4.29 -0.12 14.88
C LEU A 148 -3.43 -0.57 16.06
N ARG A 149 -3.48 -1.86 16.41
CA ARG A 149 -2.73 -2.43 17.52
C ARG A 149 -1.22 -2.47 17.27
N ASP A 150 -0.79 -2.94 16.09
CA ASP A 150 0.60 -3.32 15.83
C ASP A 150 1.42 -2.21 15.17
N VAL A 151 0.75 -1.24 14.53
CA VAL A 151 1.42 -0.14 13.81
C VAL A 151 1.06 1.21 14.42
N PHE A 152 -0.21 1.58 14.47
CA PHE A 152 -0.60 2.94 14.86
C PHE A 152 -0.41 3.21 16.36
N VAL A 153 -0.77 2.27 17.24
CA VAL A 153 -0.56 2.44 18.69
C VAL A 153 0.92 2.63 19.05
N PRO A 154 1.87 1.80 18.57
CA PRO A 154 3.30 2.04 18.80
C PRO A 154 3.80 3.35 18.21
N LEU A 155 3.32 3.74 17.01
CA LEU A 155 3.70 5.00 16.38
C LEU A 155 3.24 6.21 17.21
N ILE A 156 2.02 6.17 17.74
CA ILE A 156 1.45 7.25 18.54
C ILE A 156 2.03 7.26 19.94
N GLY A 157 2.29 6.10 20.54
CA GLY A 157 2.79 5.95 21.91
C GLY A 157 4.30 6.20 22.07
N ASN A 158 5.07 6.27 20.97
CA ASN A 158 6.50 6.54 21.03
C ASN A 158 6.78 7.99 21.43
N PRO A 159 7.46 8.25 22.58
CA PRO A 159 7.75 9.60 23.03
C PRO A 159 8.55 10.44 22.02
N ARG A 160 9.39 9.81 21.18
CA ARG A 160 10.14 10.51 20.12
C ARG A 160 9.21 11.13 19.07
N ASN A 161 8.09 10.47 18.78
CA ASN A 161 7.09 10.97 17.84
C ASN A 161 6.19 12.06 18.48
N GLN A 162 6.19 12.16 19.81
CA GLN A 162 5.40 13.11 20.59
C GLN A 162 6.19 14.37 21.00
N GLN A 163 7.47 14.51 20.65
CA GLN A 163 8.33 15.61 21.14
C GLN A 163 7.77 17.00 20.88
N MET A 164 7.01 17.17 19.79
CA MET A 164 6.41 18.43 19.37
C MET A 164 4.95 18.58 19.83
N TRP A 165 4.40 17.60 20.54
CA TRP A 165 3.00 17.57 20.95
C TRP A 165 2.87 18.16 22.36
N PRO A 166 2.02 19.18 22.57
CA PRO A 166 1.67 19.62 23.92
C PRO A 166 1.07 18.46 24.72
N GLU A 167 1.34 18.41 26.03
CA GLU A 167 0.90 17.31 26.91
C GLU A 167 -0.60 17.01 26.79
N ILE A 168 -1.43 18.06 26.81
CA ILE A 168 -2.89 17.95 26.69
C ILE A 168 -3.30 17.30 25.35
N VAL A 169 -2.58 17.61 24.27
CA VAL A 169 -2.82 17.05 22.94
C VAL A 169 -2.44 15.58 22.92
N THR A 170 -1.29 15.23 23.51
CA THR A 170 -0.84 13.83 23.64
C THR A 170 -1.87 12.99 24.40
N THR A 171 -2.32 13.44 25.57
CA THR A 171 -3.35 12.75 26.35
C THR A 171 -4.65 12.62 25.57
N SER A 172 -5.08 13.67 24.86
CA SER A 172 -6.31 13.64 24.06
C SER A 172 -6.23 12.62 22.92
N ILE A 173 -5.12 12.62 22.16
CA ILE A 173 -4.93 11.67 21.04
C ILE A 173 -4.91 10.24 21.56
N ILE A 174 -4.16 9.95 22.63
CA ILE A 174 -4.07 8.60 23.21
C ILE A 174 -5.46 8.12 23.65
N ASN A 175 -6.23 8.96 24.34
CA ASN A 175 -7.58 8.61 24.78
C ASN A 175 -8.53 8.35 23.60
N ASN A 176 -8.45 9.16 22.53
CA ASN A 176 -9.28 8.99 21.34
C ASN A 176 -8.93 7.69 20.59
N VAL A 177 -7.64 7.38 20.44
CA VAL A 177 -7.18 6.13 19.82
C VAL A 177 -7.63 4.92 20.63
N HIS A 178 -7.55 5.00 21.96
CA HIS A 178 -8.04 3.95 22.85
C HIS A 178 -9.55 3.73 22.71
N GLY A 179 -10.33 4.83 22.70
CA GLY A 179 -11.78 4.76 22.47
C GLY A 179 -12.11 4.13 21.12
N PHE A 180 -11.43 4.55 20.05
CA PHE A 180 -11.63 3.99 18.72
C PHE A 180 -11.27 2.50 18.64
N PHE A 181 -10.14 2.09 19.21
CA PHE A 181 -9.73 0.68 19.26
C PHE A 181 -10.75 -0.18 20.02
N SER A 182 -11.25 0.32 21.15
CA SER A 182 -12.29 -0.36 21.94
C SER A 182 -13.57 -0.56 21.14
N SER A 183 -14.05 0.49 20.47
CA SER A 183 -15.23 0.40 19.59
C SER A 183 -15.02 -0.60 18.46
N LEU A 184 -13.84 -0.59 17.83
CA LEU A 184 -13.50 -1.51 16.75
C LEU A 184 -13.50 -2.97 17.22
N GLN A 185 -12.97 -3.27 18.41
CA GLN A 185 -13.00 -4.62 18.98
C GLN A 185 -14.44 -5.11 19.24
N ILE A 186 -15.30 -4.24 19.78
CA ILE A 186 -16.71 -4.56 20.01
C ILE A 186 -17.41 -4.83 18.68
N THR A 187 -17.27 -3.94 17.69
CA THR A 187 -17.86 -4.11 16.36
C THR A 187 -17.37 -5.39 15.70
N LEU A 188 -16.08 -5.70 15.81
CA LEU A 188 -15.53 -6.93 15.26
C LEU A 188 -16.16 -8.17 15.90
N GLY A 189 -16.32 -8.19 17.23
CA GLY A 189 -17.06 -9.23 17.92
C GLY A 189 -18.48 -9.38 17.38
N GLN A 190 -19.22 -8.27 17.30
CA GLN A 190 -20.60 -8.24 16.82
C GLN A 190 -20.74 -8.79 15.40
N THR A 191 -19.83 -8.43 14.49
CA THR A 191 -19.82 -8.97 13.11
C THR A 191 -19.60 -10.48 13.06
N LYS A 192 -18.97 -11.05 14.08
CA LYS A 192 -18.72 -12.50 14.24
C LYS A 192 -19.77 -13.19 15.13
N GLY A 193 -20.80 -12.47 15.59
CA GLY A 193 -21.82 -12.99 16.49
C GLY A 193 -21.33 -13.23 17.93
N ALA A 194 -20.22 -12.61 18.33
CA ALA A 194 -19.65 -12.71 19.66
C ALA A 194 -19.69 -11.36 20.39
N THR A 195 -19.79 -11.38 21.71
CA THR A 195 -19.59 -10.19 22.52
C THR A 195 -18.13 -10.08 22.89
N CYS A 196 -17.42 -9.09 22.32
CA CYS A 196 -16.04 -8.79 22.68
C CYS A 196 -16.02 -7.63 23.68
N LEU A 197 -15.41 -7.85 24.84
CA LEU A 197 -15.14 -6.78 25.80
C LEU A 197 -13.79 -6.14 25.45
N PRO A 198 -13.73 -4.81 25.30
CA PRO A 198 -12.46 -4.15 25.02
C PRO A 198 -11.54 -4.32 26.22
N LEU A 199 -10.33 -4.78 25.95
CA LEU A 199 -9.31 -4.88 27.00
C LEU A 199 -8.75 -3.48 27.25
N PRO A 200 -8.50 -3.11 28.51
CA PRO A 200 -7.76 -1.89 28.80
C PRO A 200 -6.40 -1.96 28.07
N TRP A 201 -5.96 -0.84 27.51
CA TRP A 201 -4.65 -0.78 26.88
C TRP A 201 -3.58 -1.31 27.84
N ASP A 202 -2.77 -2.25 27.37
CA ASP A 202 -1.67 -2.74 28.17
C ASP A 202 -0.60 -1.63 28.18
N GLN A 203 -0.40 -0.98 29.33
CA GLN A 203 0.64 0.05 29.50
C GLN A 203 2.02 -0.45 29.06
N ALA A 204 2.21 -1.78 29.04
CA ALA A 204 3.37 -2.47 28.50
C ALA A 204 3.67 -2.13 27.04
N VAL A 205 2.68 -1.85 26.18
CA VAL A 205 2.92 -1.49 24.76
C VAL A 205 3.52 -0.09 24.64
N MET A 206 3.08 0.86 25.47
CA MET A 206 3.65 2.21 25.50
C MET A 206 5.00 2.24 26.23
N GLU A 207 5.14 1.45 27.30
CA GLU A 207 6.43 1.26 27.98
C GLU A 207 7.46 0.53 27.11
N SER A 208 7.06 -0.41 26.25
CA SER A 208 8.00 -1.12 25.36
C SER A 208 8.57 -0.20 24.28
N ALA A 209 7.73 0.69 23.72
CA ALA A 209 8.19 1.76 22.84
C ALA A 209 9.15 2.72 23.57
N ALA A 210 8.88 3.05 24.83
CA ALA A 210 9.75 3.89 25.66
C ALA A 210 11.05 3.16 26.09
N LYS A 211 11.02 1.87 26.45
CA LYS A 211 12.16 1.10 26.96
C LYS A 211 13.19 0.75 25.89
N SER A 212 12.78 0.60 24.62
CA SER A 212 13.72 0.48 23.50
C SER A 212 14.63 1.70 23.32
N SER A 213 14.23 2.87 23.84
CA SER A 213 15.02 4.09 23.78
C SER A 213 16.09 4.19 24.88
N LEU A 214 15.93 3.49 26.01
CA LEU A 214 16.87 3.53 27.13
C LEU A 214 18.05 2.55 26.97
N GLN A 215 17.92 1.54 26.10
CA GLN A 215 18.97 0.54 25.89
C GLN A 215 20.08 1.01 24.92
N GLY A 216 19.83 2.07 24.14
CA GLY A 216 20.83 2.68 23.25
C GLY A 216 21.84 3.60 23.95
N ASP A 217 21.48 4.16 25.11
CA ASP A 217 22.34 5.11 25.83
C ASP A 217 23.22 4.43 26.90
N ALA A 218 22.93 3.17 27.25
CA ALA A 218 23.67 2.44 28.29
C ALA A 218 25.04 1.90 27.82
N PHE A 219 25.36 1.92 26.52
CA PHE A 219 26.64 1.40 26.01
C PHE A 219 27.78 2.43 26.00
N ASN A 220 27.50 3.72 26.20
CA ASN A 220 28.52 4.78 26.15
C ASN A 220 29.00 5.30 27.52
N SER A 221 28.58 4.70 28.64
CA SER A 221 28.94 5.17 29.99
C SER A 221 30.09 4.41 30.67
N PHE A 222 30.73 3.45 30.01
CA PHE A 222 31.82 2.64 30.60
C PHE A 222 33.16 2.79 29.85
N SER A 223 33.65 4.02 29.68
CA SER A 223 35.08 4.29 29.43
C SER A 223 35.43 5.76 29.66
N SER A 224 35.48 6.17 30.93
CA SER A 224 36.36 7.28 31.34
C SER A 224 36.46 7.31 32.85
N LYS A 225 37.29 6.44 33.43
CA LYS A 225 37.91 6.69 34.74
C LYS A 225 39.23 5.92 34.84
N GLY A 226 40.32 6.68 34.93
CA GLY A 226 41.59 6.25 35.51
C GLY A 226 42.71 6.03 34.51
N HIS A 227 43.56 7.03 34.31
CA HIS A 227 44.81 7.07 35.07
C HIS A 227 45.47 8.45 35.00
N ALA A 228 45.95 8.89 36.16
CA ALA A 228 46.93 9.94 36.34
C ALA A 228 48.29 9.52 35.77
#